data_AF-A0A436AM12-F1
#
_entry.id   AF-A0A436AM12-F1
#
_cell.length_a   1.000
_cell.length_b   1.000
_cell.length_c   1.000
_cell.angle_alpha   90.00
_cell.angle_beta   90.00
_cell.angle_gamma   90.00
#
_symmetry.space_group_name_H-M   'P 1'
#
loop_
_entity.id
_entity.type
_entity.pdbx_description
1 polymer ?
#
loop_
_entity_poly.entity_id
_entity_poly.type
_entity_poly.pdbx_seq_one_letter_code
_entity_poly.pdbx_strand_id
1 'polypeptide(L)'
;MGITWIYEDSQEAIYANTEKVPPPGGRVPVHFICPFCDASFPDFPTMQRHASGEHRLQRPALLWNGYEVGVDRKIVSQGAFAVTNCTSGFIAIDGAAEKTILTSELPAVLNVAVDSLVRVRLENRLDKRMAPAVSTYRLEFRIADQSSLSSVEEAFRQHIVQSTPTPDAIRIFLEDPRCAGVASEYAAGLYAYVHALLLKERLYDSSLFSGYAMHSERFGEALQKLEQVDRKLASMICTVVRLMRNDISGDTNGSPGNIGIAYAMLRGPTGTASMKHPHGSVHNERLCPVDHGTSRIVALACRLVAAERWSDLLEDECRSSAASDILPIDDRRKVLAYWAVTALRLGNREAARYPLQQIANIYPFEQWAADALAEYGQEVE
;
A
#
# COMPACT_ATOMS: atom_id res chain seq x y z
N MET A 1 66.47 26.59 -73.65
CA MET A 1 66.06 26.50 -72.25
C MET A 1 67.19 27.05 -71.40
N GLY A 2 66.95 28.12 -70.64
CA GLY A 2 67.93 28.69 -69.72
C GLY A 2 67.18 29.14 -68.48
N ILE A 3 67.52 28.56 -67.33
CA ILE A 3 66.95 28.90 -66.03
C ILE A 3 67.63 30.18 -65.55
N THR A 4 66.85 31.20 -65.21
CA THR A 4 67.31 32.44 -64.58
C THR A 4 66.97 32.37 -63.10
N TRP A 5 67.97 32.56 -62.24
CA TRP A 5 67.77 32.64 -60.80
C TRP A 5 67.55 34.11 -60.40
N ILE A 6 66.55 34.34 -59.56
CA ILE A 6 66.30 35.61 -58.90
C ILE A 6 66.91 35.49 -57.50
N TYR A 7 67.81 36.40 -57.13
CA TYR A 7 68.33 36.50 -55.77
C TYR A 7 67.51 37.54 -55.00
N GLU A 8 67.04 37.15 -53.82
CA GLU A 8 66.39 38.02 -52.84
C GLU A 8 67.42 39.05 -52.35
N ASP A 9 67.14 40.34 -52.57
CA ASP A 9 67.98 41.43 -52.09
C ASP A 9 67.85 41.51 -50.56
N SER A 10 68.99 41.53 -49.86
CA SER A 10 69.06 41.68 -48.42
C SER A 10 68.37 42.95 -47.89
N GLN A 11 68.02 43.92 -48.75
CA GLN A 11 67.13 45.04 -48.42
C GLN A 11 65.68 44.64 -48.14
N GLU A 12 65.08 43.67 -48.85
CA GLU A 12 63.68 43.26 -48.60
C GLU A 12 63.55 42.57 -47.23
N ALA A 13 64.56 41.79 -46.83
CA ALA A 13 64.62 41.17 -45.50
C ALA A 13 64.75 42.21 -44.35
N ILE A 14 65.35 43.37 -44.61
CA ILE A 14 65.47 44.47 -43.64
C ILE A 14 64.14 45.23 -43.53
N TYR A 15 63.45 45.47 -44.64
CA TYR A 15 62.14 46.14 -44.62
C TYR A 15 61.06 45.26 -43.95
N ALA A 16 61.06 43.95 -44.19
CA ALA A 16 60.16 43.02 -43.50
C ALA A 16 60.37 42.97 -41.97
N ASN A 17 61.61 43.19 -41.50
CA ASN A 17 61.93 43.22 -40.06
C ASN A 17 61.66 44.57 -39.36
N THR A 18 61.24 45.61 -40.09
CA THR A 18 60.93 46.93 -39.52
C THR A 18 59.44 47.27 -39.53
N GLU A 19 58.58 46.40 -40.10
CA GLU A 19 57.15 46.49 -39.94
C GLU A 19 56.75 46.21 -38.48
N LYS A 20 56.37 47.28 -37.76
CA LYS A 20 55.71 47.16 -36.46
C LYS A 20 54.34 46.52 -36.67
N VAL A 21 54.25 45.22 -36.45
CA VAL A 21 52.96 44.53 -36.30
C VAL A 21 52.22 45.21 -35.14
N PRO A 22 51.01 45.77 -35.36
CA PRO A 22 50.24 46.36 -34.27
C PRO A 22 49.98 45.27 -33.22
N PRO A 23 50.06 45.60 -31.92
CA PRO A 23 49.82 44.61 -30.87
C PRO A 23 48.45 43.97 -31.11
N PRO A 24 48.30 42.64 -30.95
CA PRO A 24 47.03 41.97 -31.16
C PRO A 24 45.98 42.69 -30.33
N GLY A 25 44.90 43.14 -30.99
CA GLY A 25 43.78 43.81 -30.34
C GLY A 25 43.35 43.00 -29.11
N GLY A 26 43.14 43.69 -27.99
CA GLY A 26 42.85 43.07 -26.71
C GLY A 26 41.79 41.97 -26.84
N ARG A 27 41.93 40.89 -26.07
CA ARG A 27 41.00 39.75 -26.10
C ARG A 27 39.57 40.26 -25.95
N VAL A 28 38.74 40.01 -26.96
CA VAL A 28 37.29 40.24 -26.88
C VAL A 28 36.77 39.46 -25.67
N PRO A 29 35.96 40.06 -24.78
CA PRO A 29 35.38 39.33 -23.65
C PRO A 29 34.62 38.11 -24.16
N VAL A 30 34.98 36.92 -23.68
CA VAL A 30 34.26 35.70 -24.01
C VAL A 30 33.01 35.67 -23.14
N HIS A 31 31.84 35.75 -23.77
CA HIS A 31 30.56 35.60 -23.09
C HIS A 31 30.02 34.18 -23.28
N PHE A 32 29.51 33.59 -22.20
CA PHE A 32 28.82 32.30 -22.23
C PHE A 32 27.32 32.53 -22.28
N ILE A 33 26.64 31.99 -23.28
CA ILE A 33 25.18 32.10 -23.42
C ILE A 33 24.54 30.85 -22.83
N CYS A 34 23.47 31.01 -22.05
CA CYS A 34 22.71 29.88 -21.55
C CYS A 34 22.10 29.09 -22.73
N PRO A 35 22.17 27.75 -22.76
CA PRO A 35 21.55 26.98 -23.84
C PRO A 35 20.00 26.98 -23.77
N PHE A 36 19.43 27.38 -22.63
CA PHE A 36 17.99 27.28 -22.36
C PHE A 36 17.25 28.63 -22.43
N CYS A 37 17.97 29.74 -22.27
CA CYS A 37 17.42 31.11 -22.32
C CYS A 37 18.39 32.09 -23.01
N ASP A 38 18.04 33.37 -23.08
CA ASP A 38 18.86 34.40 -23.74
C ASP A 38 19.87 35.10 -22.80
N ALA A 39 20.07 34.59 -21.57
CA ALA A 39 21.01 35.17 -20.62
C ALA A 39 22.47 34.93 -21.02
N SER A 40 23.32 35.95 -20.83
CA SER A 40 24.77 35.87 -21.05
C SER A 40 25.55 36.07 -19.75
N PHE A 41 26.69 35.40 -19.64
CA PHE A 41 27.50 35.33 -18.44
C PHE A 41 28.97 35.57 -18.75
N PRO A 42 29.74 36.16 -17.81
CA PRO A 42 31.16 36.44 -17.98
C PRO A 42 32.05 35.19 -17.89
N ASP A 43 31.56 34.11 -17.29
CA ASP A 43 32.31 32.86 -17.10
C ASP A 43 31.38 31.63 -17.11
N PHE A 44 31.97 30.48 -17.47
CA PHE A 44 31.25 29.21 -17.56
C PHE A 44 30.66 28.73 -16.22
N PRO A 45 31.37 28.77 -15.06
CA PRO A 45 30.79 28.39 -13.77
C PRO A 45 29.51 29.15 -13.40
N THR A 46 29.44 30.44 -13.69
CA THR A 46 28.25 31.26 -13.42
C THR A 46 27.10 30.88 -14.33
N MET A 47 27.36 30.65 -15.62
CA MET A 47 26.36 30.12 -16.55
C MET A 47 25.86 28.73 -16.12
N GLN A 48 26.76 27.84 -15.71
CA GLN A 48 26.41 26.50 -15.23
C GLN A 48 25.55 26.55 -13.96
N ARG A 49 25.88 27.44 -13.02
CA ARG A 49 25.08 27.63 -11.79
C ARG A 49 23.67 28.11 -12.13
N HIS A 50 23.55 29.10 -13.01
CA HIS A 50 22.27 29.56 -13.54
C HIS A 50 21.48 28.41 -14.20
N ALA A 51 22.13 27.65 -15.09
CA ALA A 51 21.52 26.50 -15.77
C ALA A 51 20.99 25.45 -14.78
N SER A 52 21.77 25.12 -13.74
CA SER A 52 21.36 24.14 -12.73
C SER A 52 20.28 24.64 -11.76
N GLY A 53 20.22 25.94 -11.50
CA GLY A 53 19.29 26.54 -10.54
C GLY A 53 17.95 26.91 -11.15
N GLU A 54 17.98 27.61 -12.30
CA GLU A 54 16.79 28.21 -12.92
C GLU A 54 16.11 27.26 -13.93
N HIS A 55 16.87 26.32 -14.52
CA HIS A 55 16.38 25.43 -15.58
C HIS A 55 16.22 23.97 -15.12
N ARG A 56 15.90 23.75 -13.83
CA ARG A 56 15.70 22.40 -13.28
C ARG A 56 14.38 21.79 -13.77
N LEU A 57 14.46 21.01 -14.83
CA LEU A 57 13.33 20.28 -15.38
C LEU A 57 12.91 19.13 -14.45
N GLN A 58 11.76 19.29 -13.79
CA GLN A 58 11.15 18.22 -13.00
C GLN A 58 10.22 17.39 -13.87
N ARG A 59 10.21 16.07 -13.65
CA ARG A 59 9.25 15.20 -14.34
C ARG A 59 7.83 15.55 -13.88
N PRO A 60 6.85 15.63 -14.80
CA PRO A 60 5.46 15.66 -14.39
C PRO A 60 5.11 14.34 -13.70
N ALA A 61 4.28 14.40 -12.66
CA ALA A 61 3.84 13.21 -11.95
C ALA A 61 2.33 13.23 -11.72
N LEU A 62 1.70 12.07 -11.93
CA LEU A 62 0.33 11.80 -11.52
C LEU A 62 0.34 11.14 -10.16
N LEU A 63 -0.45 11.68 -9.23
CA LEU A 63 -0.62 11.17 -7.89
C LEU A 63 -2.04 10.61 -7.71
N TRP A 64 -2.18 9.53 -6.95
CA TRP A 64 -3.45 8.98 -6.50
C TRP A 64 -3.37 8.76 -4.98
N ASN A 65 -4.28 9.39 -4.24
CA ASN A 65 -4.29 9.42 -2.78
C ASN A 65 -2.93 9.88 -2.17
N GLY A 66 -2.26 10.83 -2.85
CA GLY A 66 -0.98 11.39 -2.42
C GLY A 66 0.27 10.60 -2.85
N TYR A 67 0.11 9.43 -3.48
CA TYR A 67 1.23 8.60 -3.94
C TYR A 67 1.37 8.62 -5.46
N GLU A 68 2.61 8.57 -5.95
CA GLU A 68 2.87 8.53 -7.39
C GLU A 68 2.32 7.25 -8.03
N VAL A 69 1.57 7.42 -9.12
CA VAL A 69 0.97 6.31 -9.86
C VAL A 69 2.04 5.66 -10.74
N GLY A 70 2.07 4.33 -10.77
CA GLY A 70 2.92 3.59 -11.71
C GLY A 70 2.48 3.77 -13.16
N VAL A 71 3.37 3.47 -14.12
CA VAL A 71 3.10 3.60 -15.57
C VAL A 71 1.84 2.83 -15.98
N ASP A 72 1.70 1.59 -15.51
CA ASP A 72 0.49 0.79 -15.67
C ASP A 72 -0.16 0.58 -14.30
N ARG A 73 -1.42 0.99 -14.16
CA ARG A 73 -2.15 0.87 -12.90
C ARG A 73 -3.60 0.49 -13.11
N LYS A 74 -4.07 -0.49 -12.34
CA LYS A 74 -5.50 -0.81 -12.20
C LYS A 74 -6.09 -0.02 -11.02
N ILE A 75 -7.21 0.65 -11.25
CA ILE A 75 -7.96 1.45 -10.28
C ILE A 75 -9.30 0.76 -10.01
N VAL A 76 -9.45 0.25 -8.79
CA VAL A 76 -10.63 -0.56 -8.37
C VAL A 76 -11.50 0.15 -7.32
N SER A 77 -11.09 1.35 -6.91
CA SER A 77 -11.75 2.15 -5.90
C SER A 77 -11.67 3.63 -6.26
N GLN A 78 -12.59 4.41 -5.70
CA GLN A 78 -12.56 5.86 -5.82
C GLN A 78 -11.38 6.43 -5.00
N GLY A 79 -10.83 7.56 -5.44
CA GLY A 79 -9.78 8.26 -4.71
C GLY A 79 -9.53 9.65 -5.28
N ALA A 80 -8.52 10.33 -4.74
CA ALA A 80 -8.17 11.68 -5.16
C ALA A 80 -6.97 11.66 -6.11
N PHE A 81 -7.18 12.10 -7.35
CA PHE A 81 -6.08 12.35 -8.28
C PHE A 81 -5.50 13.75 -8.09
N ALA A 82 -4.19 13.89 -8.25
CA ALA A 82 -3.51 15.17 -8.31
C ALA A 82 -2.37 15.11 -9.35
N VAL A 83 -2.02 16.27 -9.89
CA VAL A 83 -0.94 16.38 -10.88
C VAL A 83 0.09 17.37 -10.36
N THR A 84 1.37 17.01 -10.45
CA THR A 84 2.48 17.89 -10.06
C THR A 84 3.43 18.11 -11.22
N ASN A 85 4.09 19.28 -11.24
CA ASN A 85 5.11 19.62 -12.22
C ASN A 85 4.66 19.46 -13.67
N CYS A 86 3.44 19.90 -14.01
CA CYS A 86 2.85 19.68 -15.31
C CYS A 86 2.37 21.01 -15.92
N THR A 87 2.75 21.25 -17.17
CA THR A 87 2.32 22.41 -17.95
C THR A 87 1.22 22.05 -18.94
N SER A 88 1.23 20.82 -19.48
CA SER A 88 0.24 20.36 -20.46
C SER A 88 -0.18 18.92 -20.18
N GLY A 89 -1.48 18.64 -20.22
CA GLY A 89 -2.04 17.29 -20.08
C GLY A 89 -2.70 16.82 -21.37
N PHE A 90 -2.61 15.53 -21.61
CA PHE A 90 -3.28 14.85 -22.72
C PHE A 90 -3.94 13.58 -22.22
N ILE A 91 -5.12 13.27 -22.74
CA ILE A 91 -5.92 12.13 -22.32
C ILE A 91 -6.55 11.41 -23.52
N ALA A 92 -6.58 10.08 -23.46
CA ALA A 92 -7.33 9.22 -24.37
C ALA A 92 -8.11 8.19 -23.55
N ILE A 93 -9.40 8.00 -23.83
CA ILE A 93 -10.28 7.08 -23.10
C ILE A 93 -10.79 6.02 -24.08
N ASP A 94 -10.69 4.74 -23.70
CA ASP A 94 -11.19 3.58 -24.46
C ASP A 94 -10.75 3.52 -25.92
N GLY A 95 -9.48 3.90 -26.16
CA GLY A 95 -8.89 3.89 -27.50
C GLY A 95 -9.28 5.08 -28.38
N ALA A 96 -10.03 6.07 -27.86
CA ALA A 96 -10.28 7.32 -28.56
C ALA A 96 -8.97 8.09 -28.84
N ALA A 97 -9.04 9.01 -29.80
CA ALA A 97 -7.91 9.90 -30.10
C ALA A 97 -7.52 10.74 -28.89
N GLU A 98 -6.22 10.96 -28.75
CA GLU A 98 -5.65 11.78 -27.69
C GLU A 98 -6.14 13.23 -27.82
N LYS A 99 -6.62 13.80 -26.71
CA LYS A 99 -7.08 15.19 -26.61
C LYS A 99 -6.28 15.93 -25.56
N THR A 100 -5.98 17.20 -25.84
CA THR A 100 -5.41 18.11 -24.85
C THR A 100 -6.46 18.41 -23.77
N ILE A 101 -6.03 18.41 -22.51
CA ILE A 101 -6.87 18.72 -21.34
C ILE A 101 -6.14 19.69 -20.42
N LEU A 102 -6.88 20.58 -19.77
CA LEU A 102 -6.31 21.45 -18.74
C LEU A 102 -5.85 20.59 -17.55
N THR A 103 -4.66 20.87 -17.02
CA THR A 103 -4.07 20.11 -15.91
C THR A 103 -4.94 20.14 -14.65
N SER A 104 -5.72 21.22 -14.47
CA SER A 104 -6.71 21.36 -13.39
C SER A 104 -7.97 20.52 -13.59
N GLU A 105 -8.34 20.18 -14.82
CA GLU A 105 -9.54 19.39 -15.15
C GLU A 105 -9.26 17.89 -15.15
N LEU A 106 -8.00 17.51 -15.41
CA LEU A 106 -7.60 16.10 -15.48
C LEU A 106 -8.00 15.29 -14.22
N PRO A 107 -7.77 15.76 -12.97
CA PRO A 107 -8.24 15.05 -11.79
C PRO A 107 -9.75 14.79 -11.78
N ALA A 108 -10.55 15.78 -12.19
CA ALA A 108 -12.01 15.66 -12.21
C ALA A 108 -12.46 14.61 -13.23
N VAL A 109 -11.83 14.56 -14.40
CA VAL A 109 -12.13 13.53 -15.41
C VAL A 109 -11.76 12.13 -14.92
N LEU A 110 -10.60 11.97 -14.28
CA LEU A 110 -10.15 10.69 -13.74
C LEU A 110 -11.04 10.20 -12.57
N ASN A 111 -11.54 11.12 -11.73
CA ASN A 111 -12.45 10.78 -10.63
C ASN A 111 -13.82 10.24 -11.09
N VAL A 112 -14.24 10.55 -12.32
CA VAL A 112 -15.54 10.11 -12.86
C VAL A 112 -15.40 8.79 -13.66
N ALA A 113 -14.18 8.34 -13.94
CA ALA A 113 -13.94 7.09 -14.66
C ALA A 113 -14.29 5.87 -13.79
N VAL A 114 -15.03 4.91 -14.36
CA VAL A 114 -15.55 3.74 -13.64
C VAL A 114 -15.15 2.43 -14.33
N ASP A 115 -15.49 2.28 -15.60
CA ASP A 115 -15.18 1.09 -16.40
C ASP A 115 -14.55 1.50 -17.73
N SER A 116 -13.26 1.86 -17.69
CA SER A 116 -12.60 2.44 -18.86
C SER A 116 -11.08 2.26 -18.83
N LEU A 117 -10.46 2.27 -20.00
CA LEU A 117 -9.02 2.32 -20.16
C LEU A 117 -8.60 3.75 -20.51
N VAL A 118 -7.95 4.44 -19.57
CA VAL A 118 -7.52 5.82 -19.72
C VAL A 118 -6.01 5.88 -19.92
N ARG A 119 -5.57 6.50 -21.01
CA ARG A 119 -4.17 6.88 -21.21
C ARG A 119 -4.00 8.34 -20.90
N VAL A 120 -3.03 8.66 -20.05
CA VAL A 120 -2.69 10.03 -19.68
C VAL A 120 -1.26 10.29 -20.08
N ARG A 121 -1.01 11.40 -20.77
CA ARG A 121 0.34 11.87 -21.08
C ARG A 121 0.49 13.27 -20.51
N LEU A 122 1.46 13.43 -19.64
CA LEU A 122 1.77 14.69 -18.97
C LEU A 122 3.07 15.25 -19.53
N GLU A 123 3.11 16.56 -19.71
CA GLU A 123 4.31 17.28 -20.12
C GLU A 123 4.61 18.42 -19.17
N ASN A 124 5.90 18.59 -18.86
CA ASN A 124 6.43 19.78 -18.21
C ASN A 124 7.38 20.49 -19.17
N ARG A 125 7.08 21.76 -19.48
CA ARG A 125 7.94 22.62 -20.29
C ARG A 125 8.14 23.95 -19.59
N LEU A 126 9.29 24.12 -18.94
CA LEU A 126 9.70 25.38 -18.33
C LEU A 126 10.07 26.43 -19.39
N ASP A 127 10.89 26.04 -20.37
CA ASP A 127 11.40 26.95 -21.40
C ASP A 127 11.07 26.47 -22.82
N LYS A 128 10.78 27.41 -23.73
CA LYS A 128 10.44 27.11 -25.13
C LYS A 128 11.55 26.35 -25.88
N ARG A 129 12.81 26.55 -25.49
CA ARG A 129 13.99 25.92 -26.10
C ARG A 129 14.34 24.55 -25.52
N MET A 130 13.73 24.17 -24.38
CA MET A 130 13.97 22.87 -23.76
C MET A 130 13.01 21.82 -24.30
N ALA A 131 13.52 20.59 -24.45
CA ALA A 131 12.68 19.43 -24.64
C ALA A 131 11.80 19.24 -23.39
N PRO A 132 10.48 19.00 -23.54
CA PRO A 132 9.61 18.79 -22.40
C PRO A 132 9.97 17.48 -21.67
N ALA A 133 9.85 17.47 -20.35
CA ALA A 133 9.82 16.22 -19.61
C ALA A 133 8.44 15.60 -19.77
N VAL A 134 8.39 14.33 -20.16
CA VAL A 134 7.14 13.62 -20.48
C VAL A 134 6.96 12.44 -19.54
N SER A 135 5.74 12.21 -19.08
CA SER A 135 5.36 11.00 -18.36
C SER A 135 4.04 10.47 -18.87
N THR A 136 3.98 9.17 -19.12
CA THR A 136 2.83 8.50 -19.72
C THR A 136 2.31 7.42 -18.77
N TYR A 137 1.00 7.37 -18.62
CA TYR A 137 0.29 6.46 -17.75
C TYR A 137 -0.81 5.74 -18.52
N ARG A 138 -1.05 4.49 -18.14
CA ARG A 138 -2.15 3.65 -18.59
C ARG A 138 -2.91 3.17 -17.36
N LEU A 139 -4.11 3.71 -17.19
CA LEU A 139 -4.98 3.48 -16.05
C LEU A 139 -6.16 2.62 -16.50
N GLU A 140 -6.35 1.47 -15.89
CA GLU A 140 -7.54 0.63 -16.10
C GLU A 140 -8.50 0.82 -14.93
N PHE A 141 -9.62 1.50 -15.16
CA PHE A 141 -10.69 1.67 -14.18
C PHE A 141 -11.64 0.47 -14.22
N ARG A 142 -11.84 -0.14 -13.05
CA ARG A 142 -12.80 -1.22 -12.78
C ARG A 142 -13.45 -0.99 -11.42
N ILE A 143 -14.18 0.11 -11.29
CA ILE A 143 -14.85 0.50 -10.04
C ILE A 143 -16.27 -0.06 -10.10
N ALA A 144 -16.59 -1.02 -9.24
CA ALA A 144 -17.94 -1.57 -9.16
C ALA A 144 -18.88 -0.63 -8.40
N ASP A 145 -20.12 -0.52 -8.84
CA ASP A 145 -21.17 0.16 -8.08
C ASP A 145 -21.67 -0.70 -6.91
N GLN A 146 -22.40 -0.07 -5.98
CA GLN A 146 -22.88 -0.73 -4.77
C GLN A 146 -23.86 -1.88 -5.07
N SER A 147 -24.63 -1.81 -6.15
CA SER A 147 -25.54 -2.88 -6.60
C SER A 147 -24.78 -4.10 -7.13
N SER A 148 -23.72 -3.89 -7.90
CA SER A 148 -22.88 -4.96 -8.44
C SER A 148 -22.13 -5.66 -7.33
N LEU A 149 -21.56 -4.90 -6.39
CA LEU A 149 -20.92 -5.44 -5.19
C LEU A 149 -21.90 -6.26 -4.35
N SER A 150 -23.12 -5.75 -4.12
CA SER A 150 -24.16 -6.47 -3.37
C SER A 150 -24.58 -7.77 -4.08
N SER A 151 -24.61 -7.77 -5.42
CA SER A 151 -24.91 -8.98 -6.21
C SER A 151 -23.83 -10.04 -6.08
N VAL A 152 -22.55 -9.65 -6.01
CA VAL A 152 -21.43 -10.55 -5.70
C VAL A 152 -21.54 -11.10 -4.29
N GLU A 153 -21.86 -10.26 -3.29
CA GLU A 153 -22.05 -10.73 -1.91
C GLU A 153 -23.20 -11.75 -1.80
N GLU A 154 -24.27 -11.58 -2.58
CA GLU A 154 -25.37 -12.55 -2.66
C GLU A 154 -24.91 -13.87 -3.28
N ALA A 155 -24.15 -13.82 -4.38
CA ALA A 155 -23.55 -15.01 -5.00
C ALA A 155 -22.61 -15.73 -4.01
N PHE A 156 -21.79 -14.96 -3.30
CA PHE A 156 -20.89 -15.48 -2.28
C PHE A 156 -21.66 -16.17 -1.15
N ARG A 157 -22.77 -15.56 -0.69
CA ARG A 157 -23.60 -16.16 0.36
C ARG A 157 -24.21 -17.49 -0.09
N GLN A 158 -24.77 -17.52 -1.29
CA GLN A 158 -25.42 -18.71 -1.85
C GLN A 158 -24.45 -19.87 -2.06
N HIS A 159 -23.28 -19.59 -2.65
CA HIS A 159 -22.36 -20.63 -3.08
C HIS A 159 -21.35 -21.04 -2.00
N ILE A 160 -20.90 -20.10 -1.16
CA ILE A 160 -19.80 -20.32 -0.20
C ILE A 160 -20.29 -20.39 1.25
N VAL A 161 -21.19 -19.50 1.65
CA VAL A 161 -21.55 -19.36 3.08
C VAL A 161 -22.60 -20.37 3.52
N GLN A 162 -23.58 -20.65 2.65
CA GLN A 162 -24.64 -21.63 2.92
C GLN A 162 -24.16 -23.08 2.79
N SER A 163 -23.01 -23.31 2.14
CA SER A 163 -22.42 -24.62 1.94
C SER A 163 -21.08 -24.72 2.68
N THR A 164 -20.53 -25.94 2.80
CA THR A 164 -19.13 -26.08 3.21
C THR A 164 -18.24 -25.64 2.05
N PRO A 165 -17.29 -24.71 2.23
CA PRO A 165 -16.41 -24.27 1.15
C PRO A 165 -15.63 -25.46 0.58
N THR A 166 -15.78 -25.70 -0.72
CA THR A 166 -15.00 -26.70 -1.48
C THR A 166 -14.38 -26.04 -2.71
N PRO A 167 -13.34 -26.62 -3.32
CA PRO A 167 -12.79 -26.12 -4.58
C PRO A 167 -13.86 -25.97 -5.68
N ASP A 168 -14.83 -26.89 -5.74
CA ASP A 168 -15.94 -26.81 -6.69
C ASP A 168 -16.92 -25.68 -6.37
N ALA A 169 -17.27 -25.46 -5.11
CA ALA A 169 -18.12 -24.35 -4.70
C ALA A 169 -17.48 -22.99 -5.05
N ILE A 170 -16.16 -22.89 -4.86
CA ILE A 170 -15.37 -21.72 -5.25
C ILE A 170 -15.40 -21.50 -6.77
N ARG A 171 -15.20 -22.57 -7.54
CA ARG A 171 -15.27 -22.50 -9.01
C ARG A 171 -16.63 -22.02 -9.47
N ILE A 172 -17.71 -22.59 -8.93
CA ILE A 172 -19.09 -22.19 -9.26
C ILE A 172 -19.34 -20.72 -8.90
N PHE A 173 -18.84 -20.24 -7.76
CA PHE A 173 -18.94 -18.83 -7.39
C PHE A 173 -18.24 -17.90 -8.39
N LEU A 174 -17.03 -18.25 -8.86
CA LEU A 174 -16.30 -17.44 -9.83
C LEU A 174 -16.92 -17.46 -11.24
N GLU A 175 -17.57 -18.56 -11.61
CA GLU A 175 -18.29 -18.70 -12.88
C GLU A 175 -19.68 -18.03 -12.86
N ASP A 176 -20.14 -17.56 -11.70
CA ASP A 176 -21.42 -16.87 -11.58
C ASP A 176 -21.42 -15.56 -12.39
N PRO A 177 -22.43 -15.29 -13.24
CA PRO A 177 -22.48 -14.06 -14.03
C PRO A 177 -22.41 -12.77 -13.22
N ARG A 178 -22.84 -12.81 -11.95
CA ARG A 178 -22.76 -11.66 -11.02
C ARG A 178 -21.32 -11.28 -10.67
N CYS A 179 -20.37 -12.21 -10.83
CA CYS A 179 -18.95 -12.04 -10.54
C CYS A 179 -18.12 -11.55 -11.75
N ALA A 180 -18.75 -11.25 -12.88
CA ALA A 180 -18.07 -10.78 -14.09
C ALA A 180 -17.94 -9.24 -14.15
N GLY A 181 -17.18 -8.74 -15.13
CA GLY A 181 -17.08 -7.31 -15.44
C GLY A 181 -16.41 -6.49 -14.33
N VAL A 182 -16.97 -5.32 -14.02
CA VAL A 182 -16.42 -4.38 -13.00
C VAL A 182 -16.35 -4.99 -11.59
N ALA A 183 -17.21 -5.96 -11.28
CA ALA A 183 -17.26 -6.61 -9.97
C ALA A 183 -16.28 -7.79 -9.82
N SER A 184 -15.59 -8.16 -10.92
CA SER A 184 -14.70 -9.32 -10.95
C SER A 184 -13.52 -9.23 -9.99
N GLU A 185 -12.98 -8.02 -9.77
CA GLU A 185 -11.90 -7.82 -8.79
C GLU A 185 -12.37 -8.05 -7.36
N TYR A 186 -13.59 -7.62 -7.04
CA TYR A 186 -14.18 -7.87 -5.74
C TYR A 186 -14.42 -9.37 -5.52
N ALA A 187 -15.00 -10.06 -6.51
CA ALA A 187 -15.16 -11.51 -6.49
C ALA A 187 -13.81 -12.25 -6.37
N ALA A 188 -12.77 -11.78 -7.05
CA ALA A 188 -11.43 -12.33 -6.96
C ALA A 188 -10.79 -12.14 -5.57
N GLY A 189 -11.07 -11.02 -4.90
CA GLY A 189 -10.66 -10.80 -3.50
C GLY A 189 -11.34 -11.77 -2.54
N LEU A 190 -12.65 -11.96 -2.68
CA LEU A 190 -13.41 -12.94 -1.88
C LEU A 190 -12.92 -14.38 -2.14
N TYR A 191 -12.61 -14.71 -3.39
CA TYR A 191 -11.99 -15.97 -3.76
C TYR A 191 -10.63 -16.17 -3.06
N ALA A 192 -9.73 -15.19 -3.16
CA ALA A 192 -8.40 -15.29 -2.59
C ALA A 192 -8.47 -15.57 -1.08
N TYR A 193 -9.43 -14.95 -0.38
CA TYR A 193 -9.71 -15.22 1.03
C TYR A 193 -10.14 -16.67 1.29
N VAL A 194 -11.18 -17.17 0.61
CA VAL A 194 -11.69 -18.54 0.86
C VAL A 194 -10.67 -19.59 0.45
N HIS A 195 -9.95 -19.35 -0.64
CA HIS A 195 -8.88 -20.24 -1.07
C HIS A 195 -7.74 -20.31 -0.04
N ALA A 196 -7.36 -19.17 0.55
CA ALA A 196 -6.40 -19.14 1.65
C ALA A 196 -6.90 -19.93 2.88
N LEU A 197 -8.20 -19.87 3.21
CA LEU A 197 -8.78 -20.69 4.29
C LEU A 197 -8.65 -22.19 4.00
N LEU A 198 -8.97 -22.63 2.77
CA LEU A 198 -8.84 -24.03 2.39
C LEU A 198 -7.38 -24.52 2.44
N LEU A 199 -6.44 -23.67 2.01
CA LEU A 199 -5.01 -23.97 2.11
C LEU A 199 -4.58 -24.06 3.58
N LYS A 200 -5.05 -23.14 4.44
CA LYS A 200 -4.75 -23.15 5.88
C LYS A 200 -5.32 -24.39 6.58
N GLU A 201 -6.55 -24.80 6.25
CA GLU A 201 -7.17 -26.01 6.82
C GLU A 201 -6.42 -27.30 6.40
N ARG A 202 -6.02 -27.40 5.12
CA ARG A 202 -5.24 -28.55 4.61
C ARG A 202 -3.83 -28.67 5.18
N LEU A 203 -3.26 -27.59 5.71
CA LEU A 203 -1.97 -27.65 6.43
C LEU A 203 -2.08 -28.45 7.72
N TYR A 204 -3.25 -28.48 8.36
CA TYR A 204 -3.46 -29.33 9.53
C TYR A 204 -3.47 -30.82 9.16
N ASP A 205 -3.82 -31.16 7.91
CA ASP A 205 -3.84 -32.53 7.40
C ASP A 205 -2.53 -32.95 6.72
N SER A 206 -1.68 -32.00 6.29
CA SER A 206 -0.45 -32.28 5.55
C SER A 206 0.68 -31.29 5.89
N SER A 207 1.79 -31.81 6.42
CA SER A 207 2.95 -31.05 6.92
C SER A 207 3.87 -30.50 5.81
N LEU A 208 3.29 -29.90 4.76
CA LEU A 208 4.04 -29.35 3.64
C LEU A 208 4.32 -27.84 3.84
N PHE A 209 5.59 -27.49 4.03
CA PHE A 209 6.08 -26.12 4.18
C PHE A 209 5.64 -25.17 3.03
N SER A 210 5.38 -25.69 1.83
CA SER A 210 4.90 -24.90 0.69
C SER A 210 3.49 -24.32 0.92
N GLY A 211 2.64 -24.98 1.69
CA GLY A 211 1.28 -24.50 1.95
C GLY A 211 1.25 -23.26 2.87
N TYR A 212 2.27 -23.07 3.73
CA TYR A 212 2.34 -21.89 4.60
C TYR A 212 2.58 -20.61 3.78
N ALA A 213 3.55 -20.62 2.88
CA ALA A 213 3.84 -19.49 2.00
C ALA A 213 2.63 -19.16 1.09
N MET A 214 2.00 -20.19 0.53
CA MET A 214 0.88 -20.02 -0.41
C MET A 214 -0.37 -19.41 0.23
N HIS A 215 -0.77 -19.83 1.44
CA HIS A 215 -1.95 -19.22 2.07
C HIS A 215 -1.70 -17.78 2.52
N SER A 216 -0.49 -17.47 3.01
CA SER A 216 -0.10 -16.11 3.40
C SER A 216 -0.12 -15.15 2.21
N GLU A 217 0.39 -15.59 1.04
CA GLU A 217 0.32 -14.84 -0.22
C GLU A 217 -1.13 -14.57 -0.63
N ARG A 218 -2.00 -15.59 -0.57
CA ARG A 218 -3.43 -15.46 -0.91
C ARG A 218 -4.19 -14.54 0.05
N PHE A 219 -3.86 -14.56 1.34
CA PHE A 219 -4.38 -13.57 2.28
C PHE A 219 -3.89 -12.16 1.98
N GLY A 220 -2.63 -11.99 1.56
CA GLY A 220 -2.10 -10.70 1.09
C GLY A 220 -2.86 -10.19 -0.14
N GLU A 221 -3.13 -11.07 -1.11
CA GLU A 221 -3.94 -10.75 -2.29
C GLU A 221 -5.38 -10.34 -1.92
N ALA A 222 -6.00 -11.06 -0.98
CA ALA A 222 -7.33 -10.72 -0.47
C ALA A 222 -7.35 -9.32 0.15
N LEU A 223 -6.39 -8.99 1.02
CA LEU A 223 -6.28 -7.65 1.60
C LEU A 223 -6.12 -6.58 0.53
N GLN A 224 -5.19 -6.78 -0.42
CA GLN A 224 -4.93 -5.81 -1.48
C GLN A 224 -6.17 -5.48 -2.31
N LYS A 225 -7.02 -6.48 -2.58
CA LYS A 225 -8.25 -6.31 -3.38
C LYS A 225 -9.44 -5.79 -2.58
N LEU A 226 -9.56 -6.17 -1.31
CA LEU A 226 -10.75 -5.89 -0.49
C LEU A 226 -10.61 -4.63 0.37
N GLU A 227 -9.40 -4.20 0.73
CA GLU A 227 -9.19 -3.10 1.67
C GLU A 227 -9.75 -1.76 1.18
N GLN A 228 -9.75 -1.53 -0.14
CA GLN A 228 -10.22 -0.29 -0.73
C GLN A 228 -11.72 -0.31 -1.08
N VAL A 229 -12.41 -1.42 -0.78
CA VAL A 229 -13.81 -1.61 -1.13
C VAL A 229 -14.67 -1.25 0.08
N ASP A 230 -15.48 -0.20 -0.07
CA ASP A 230 -16.40 0.26 0.98
C ASP A 230 -17.63 -0.66 1.08
N ARG A 231 -17.41 -1.84 1.68
CA ARG A 231 -18.41 -2.86 1.96
C ARG A 231 -18.18 -3.50 3.33
N LYS A 232 -19.27 -3.79 4.04
CA LYS A 232 -19.22 -4.44 5.37
C LYS A 232 -18.53 -5.81 5.32
N LEU A 233 -18.84 -6.62 4.31
CA LEU A 233 -18.21 -7.94 4.15
C LEU A 233 -16.71 -7.82 3.87
N ALA A 234 -16.31 -6.86 3.02
CA ALA A 234 -14.91 -6.61 2.69
C ALA A 234 -14.10 -6.21 3.94
N SER A 235 -14.59 -5.22 4.69
CA SER A 235 -13.97 -4.75 5.92
C SER A 235 -13.86 -5.85 6.99
N MET A 236 -14.92 -6.66 7.13
CA MET A 236 -14.92 -7.80 8.05
C MET A 236 -13.87 -8.84 7.62
N ILE A 237 -13.82 -9.23 6.35
CA ILE A 237 -12.80 -10.16 5.83
C ILE A 237 -11.40 -9.61 6.03
N CYS A 238 -11.16 -8.33 5.72
CA CYS A 238 -9.86 -7.70 5.96
C CYS A 238 -9.46 -7.77 7.44
N THR A 239 -10.42 -7.58 8.35
CA THR A 239 -10.16 -7.75 9.79
C THR A 239 -9.84 -9.19 10.15
N VAL A 240 -10.58 -10.16 9.62
CA VAL A 240 -10.29 -11.59 9.83
C VAL A 240 -8.91 -11.95 9.33
N VAL A 241 -8.54 -11.50 8.13
CA VAL A 241 -7.22 -11.78 7.55
C VAL A 241 -6.11 -11.16 8.39
N ARG A 242 -6.28 -9.90 8.82
CA ARG A 242 -5.34 -9.22 9.72
C ARG A 242 -5.20 -9.95 11.06
N LEU A 243 -6.33 -10.38 11.63
CA LEU A 243 -6.35 -11.20 12.83
C LEU A 243 -5.55 -12.48 12.61
N MET A 244 -5.83 -13.25 11.56
CA MET A 244 -5.11 -14.50 11.25
C MET A 244 -3.60 -14.28 11.10
N ARG A 245 -3.19 -13.17 10.46
CA ARG A 245 -1.79 -12.83 10.19
C ARG A 245 -1.04 -12.14 11.33
N ASN A 246 -1.66 -11.92 12.49
CA ASN A 246 -1.08 -11.09 13.57
C ASN A 246 -0.67 -9.69 13.05
N ASP A 247 -1.53 -9.05 12.26
CA ASP A 247 -1.27 -7.72 11.70
C ASP A 247 -2.15 -6.67 12.40
N ILE A 248 -1.56 -5.88 13.30
CA ILE A 248 -2.28 -4.84 14.06
C ILE A 248 -2.34 -3.47 13.35
N SER A 249 -1.93 -3.37 12.08
CA SER A 249 -1.86 -2.09 11.36
C SER A 249 -3.22 -1.50 10.91
N GLY A 250 -4.31 -2.27 10.94
CA GLY A 250 -5.62 -1.85 10.42
C GLY A 250 -6.35 -0.75 11.21
N ASP A 251 -7.61 -0.50 10.89
CA ASP A 251 -8.51 0.30 11.75
C ASP A 251 -9.46 -0.62 12.54
N THR A 252 -9.75 -0.28 13.80
CA THR A 252 -10.74 -0.97 14.65
C THR A 252 -12.17 -0.51 14.41
N ASN A 253 -12.36 0.68 13.82
CA ASN A 253 -13.70 1.30 13.70
C ASN A 253 -14.65 0.56 12.73
N GLY A 254 -14.13 -0.37 11.92
CA GLY A 254 -14.88 -1.00 10.83
C GLY A 254 -15.37 -2.43 11.06
N SER A 255 -14.96 -3.12 12.14
CA SER A 255 -15.24 -4.56 12.28
C SER A 255 -16.32 -4.85 13.32
N PRO A 256 -17.56 -5.16 12.90
CA PRO A 256 -18.64 -5.47 13.83
C PRO A 256 -18.49 -6.88 14.43
N GLY A 257 -18.90 -7.00 15.70
CA GLY A 257 -19.09 -8.29 16.37
C GLY A 257 -17.82 -8.93 16.93
N ASN A 258 -17.85 -10.25 17.07
CA ASN A 258 -16.85 -11.02 17.82
C ASN A 258 -15.43 -10.94 17.22
N ILE A 259 -15.31 -10.81 15.90
CA ILE A 259 -14.01 -10.67 15.22
C ILE A 259 -13.36 -9.32 15.59
N GLY A 260 -14.15 -8.24 15.63
CA GLY A 260 -13.67 -6.93 16.03
C GLY A 260 -13.15 -6.93 17.47
N ILE A 261 -13.85 -7.64 18.37
CA ILE A 261 -13.42 -7.84 19.77
C ILE A 261 -12.05 -8.53 19.81
N ALA A 262 -11.93 -9.69 19.15
CA ALA A 262 -10.68 -10.45 19.11
C ALA A 262 -9.52 -9.62 18.53
N TYR A 263 -9.78 -8.89 17.44
CA TYR A 263 -8.78 -8.04 16.81
C TYR A 263 -8.36 -6.85 17.69
N ALA A 264 -9.30 -6.21 18.38
CA ALA A 264 -9.03 -5.11 19.29
C ALA A 264 -8.16 -5.54 20.48
N MET A 265 -8.37 -6.75 21.01
CA MET A 265 -7.52 -7.29 22.08
C MET A 265 -6.06 -7.49 21.66
N LEU A 266 -5.77 -7.77 20.38
CA LEU A 266 -4.38 -7.92 19.91
C LEU A 266 -3.58 -6.61 19.97
N ARG A 267 -4.25 -5.46 20.03
CA ARG A 267 -3.61 -4.13 20.11
C ARG A 267 -3.21 -3.73 21.53
N GLY A 268 -3.45 -4.59 22.51
CA GLY A 268 -3.14 -4.32 23.90
C GLY A 268 -4.27 -3.60 24.67
N PRO A 269 -3.98 -3.12 25.88
CA PRO A 269 -4.98 -2.57 26.79
C PRO A 269 -5.76 -1.37 26.21
N THR A 270 -5.08 -0.49 25.48
CA THR A 270 -5.68 0.70 24.85
C THR A 270 -6.71 0.35 23.77
N GLY A 271 -6.52 -0.75 23.05
CA GLY A 271 -7.47 -1.25 22.06
C GLY A 271 -8.78 -1.73 22.67
N THR A 272 -8.76 -2.19 23.92
CA THR A 272 -9.96 -2.69 24.62
C THR A 272 -10.77 -1.62 25.32
N ALA A 273 -10.15 -0.48 25.66
CA ALA A 273 -10.81 0.66 26.30
C ALA A 273 -11.93 1.29 25.42
N SER A 274 -11.87 1.10 24.10
CA SER A 274 -12.87 1.57 23.14
C SER A 274 -14.08 0.62 22.98
N MET A 275 -14.04 -0.57 23.60
CA MET A 275 -15.10 -1.57 23.42
C MET A 275 -16.33 -1.25 24.26
N LYS A 276 -17.30 -0.57 23.65
CA LYS A 276 -18.67 -0.53 24.18
C LYS A 276 -19.23 -1.97 24.13
N HIS A 277 -19.61 -2.53 25.28
CA HIS A 277 -20.30 -3.82 25.35
C HIS A 277 -21.49 -3.80 24.38
N PRO A 278 -21.54 -4.65 23.34
CA PRO A 278 -22.75 -4.81 22.56
C PRO A 278 -23.75 -5.57 23.43
N HIS A 279 -24.52 -4.85 24.23
CA HIS A 279 -25.78 -5.35 24.80
C HIS A 279 -26.80 -5.45 23.66
N GLY A 280 -26.76 -6.58 22.96
CA GLY A 280 -27.72 -6.90 21.93
C GLY A 280 -27.40 -8.29 21.43
N SER A 281 -28.42 -9.15 21.36
CA SER A 281 -28.35 -10.44 20.68
C SER A 281 -27.91 -10.19 19.24
N VAL A 282 -26.61 -10.27 18.98
CA VAL A 282 -26.08 -10.25 17.62
C VAL A 282 -26.48 -11.60 17.05
N HIS A 283 -27.52 -11.61 16.22
CA HIS A 283 -27.78 -12.76 15.36
C HIS A 283 -26.45 -13.12 14.69
N ASN A 284 -25.94 -14.32 14.98
CA ASN A 284 -24.80 -14.94 14.31
C ASN A 284 -25.19 -15.24 12.86
N GLU A 285 -25.45 -14.21 12.06
CA GLU A 285 -25.47 -14.37 10.61
C GLU A 285 -24.06 -14.81 10.23
N ARG A 286 -23.96 -16.01 9.68
CA ARG A 286 -22.73 -16.48 9.06
C ARG A 286 -22.51 -15.56 7.87
N LEU A 287 -21.64 -14.57 8.01
CA LEU A 287 -21.34 -13.61 6.93
C LEU A 287 -20.14 -14.08 6.11
N CYS A 288 -19.18 -14.76 6.73
CA CYS A 288 -18.05 -15.38 6.05
C CYS A 288 -17.57 -16.64 6.80
N PRO A 289 -16.99 -17.63 6.10
CA PRO A 289 -16.37 -18.78 6.73
C PRO A 289 -15.08 -18.38 7.45
N VAL A 290 -14.70 -19.09 8.51
CA VAL A 290 -13.43 -18.96 9.22
C VAL A 290 -12.89 -20.35 9.51
N ASP A 291 -11.57 -20.50 9.60
CA ASP A 291 -10.96 -21.78 10.00
C ASP A 291 -11.25 -22.11 11.46
N HIS A 292 -11.11 -23.39 11.83
CA HIS A 292 -11.40 -23.89 13.18
C HIS A 292 -10.50 -23.22 14.23
N GLY A 293 -9.22 -23.01 13.92
CA GLY A 293 -8.27 -22.34 14.80
C GLY A 293 -8.71 -20.91 15.10
N THR A 294 -9.00 -20.13 14.06
CA THR A 294 -9.49 -18.76 14.21
C THR A 294 -10.81 -18.71 14.98
N SER A 295 -11.73 -19.65 14.72
CA SER A 295 -13.00 -19.75 15.45
C SER A 295 -12.79 -19.90 16.96
N ARG A 296 -11.83 -20.75 17.37
CA ARG A 296 -11.47 -20.95 18.78
C ARG A 296 -10.83 -19.69 19.39
N ILE A 297 -9.94 -19.04 18.65
CA ILE A 297 -9.30 -17.77 19.08
C ILE A 297 -10.34 -16.67 19.30
N VAL A 298 -11.30 -16.52 18.40
CA VAL A 298 -12.39 -15.53 18.53
C VAL A 298 -13.31 -15.86 19.70
N ALA A 299 -13.67 -17.14 19.89
CA ALA A 299 -14.50 -17.56 21.01
C ALA A 299 -13.82 -17.29 22.36
N LEU A 300 -12.52 -17.60 22.49
CA LEU A 300 -11.73 -17.31 23.69
C LEU A 300 -11.68 -15.81 23.96
N ALA A 301 -11.41 -14.98 22.96
CA ALA A 301 -11.41 -13.52 23.11
C ALA A 301 -12.75 -13.00 23.65
N CYS A 302 -13.87 -13.45 23.08
CA CYS A 302 -15.21 -13.04 23.54
C CYS A 302 -15.48 -13.46 24.97
N ARG A 303 -15.09 -14.69 25.35
CA ARG A 303 -15.21 -15.20 26.72
C ARG A 303 -14.39 -14.36 27.70
N LEU A 304 -13.15 -14.05 27.34
CA LEU A 304 -12.26 -13.23 28.16
C LEU A 304 -12.79 -11.80 28.30
N VAL A 305 -13.30 -11.20 27.22
CA VAL A 305 -13.93 -9.88 27.29
C VAL A 305 -15.19 -9.89 28.16
N ALA A 306 -15.97 -10.96 28.16
CA ALA A 306 -17.16 -11.08 29.01
C ALA A 306 -16.85 -11.34 30.50
N ALA A 307 -15.63 -11.76 30.85
CA ALA A 307 -15.27 -12.04 32.23
C ALA A 307 -15.25 -10.76 33.09
N GLU A 308 -15.96 -10.77 34.21
CA GLU A 308 -16.06 -9.62 35.13
C GLU A 308 -14.97 -9.62 36.22
N ARG A 309 -14.36 -10.78 36.48
CA ARG A 309 -13.35 -10.97 37.53
C ARG A 309 -12.29 -11.98 37.11
N TRP A 310 -11.06 -11.76 37.57
CA TRP A 310 -10.00 -12.76 37.41
C TRP A 310 -10.25 -13.97 38.32
N SER A 311 -9.88 -15.16 37.85
CA SER A 311 -9.98 -16.40 38.63
C SER A 311 -8.99 -17.43 38.13
N ASP A 312 -8.57 -18.35 39.01
CA ASP A 312 -7.64 -19.44 38.67
C ASP A 312 -8.13 -20.29 37.49
N LEU A 313 -9.45 -20.52 37.39
CA LEU A 313 -10.05 -21.22 36.25
C LEU A 313 -9.82 -20.50 34.91
N LEU A 314 -9.88 -19.17 34.91
CA LEU A 314 -9.64 -18.37 33.71
C LEU A 314 -8.16 -18.39 33.34
N GLU A 315 -7.30 -18.34 34.35
CA GLU A 315 -5.85 -18.46 34.16
C GLU A 315 -5.45 -19.82 33.60
N ASP A 316 -5.98 -20.91 34.16
CA ASP A 316 -5.74 -22.27 33.68
C ASP A 316 -6.23 -22.47 32.25
N GLU A 317 -7.38 -21.89 31.89
CA GLU A 317 -7.89 -21.90 30.52
C GLU A 317 -6.94 -21.18 29.54
N CYS A 318 -6.48 -19.97 29.90
CA CYS A 318 -5.50 -19.22 29.12
C CYS A 318 -4.17 -19.99 28.98
N ARG A 319 -3.67 -20.54 30.08
CA ARG A 319 -2.42 -21.31 30.13
C ARG A 319 -2.51 -22.57 29.30
N SER A 320 -3.58 -23.35 29.45
CA SER A 320 -3.84 -24.56 28.65
C SER A 320 -3.97 -24.25 27.16
N SER A 321 -4.68 -23.16 26.81
CA SER A 321 -4.84 -22.73 25.42
C SER A 321 -3.52 -22.27 24.81
N ALA A 322 -2.70 -21.52 25.57
CA ALA A 322 -1.39 -21.06 25.14
C ALA A 322 -0.37 -22.21 25.01
N ALA A 323 -0.53 -23.28 25.79
CA ALA A 323 0.31 -24.48 25.72
C ALA A 323 -0.18 -25.53 24.71
N SER A 324 -1.31 -25.30 24.04
CA SER A 324 -1.91 -26.30 23.15
C SER A 324 -1.08 -26.54 21.88
N ASP A 325 -0.75 -27.79 21.59
CA ASP A 325 -0.08 -28.18 20.34
C ASP A 325 -1.03 -28.25 19.14
N ILE A 326 -2.34 -28.13 19.38
CA ILE A 326 -3.35 -28.05 18.32
C ILE A 326 -3.31 -26.68 17.62
N LEU A 327 -2.90 -25.63 18.35
CA LEU A 327 -2.82 -24.28 17.81
C LEU A 327 -1.43 -24.01 17.20
N PRO A 328 -1.36 -23.41 16.00
CA PRO A 328 -0.11 -22.90 15.46
C PRO A 328 0.57 -21.92 16.42
N ILE A 329 1.90 -21.81 16.34
CA ILE A 329 2.69 -20.87 17.15
C ILE A 329 2.13 -19.45 17.09
N ASP A 330 1.71 -19.01 15.90
CA ASP A 330 1.16 -17.67 15.69
C ASP A 330 -0.19 -17.46 16.38
N ASP A 331 -1.00 -18.51 16.58
CA ASP A 331 -2.26 -18.44 17.31
C ASP A 331 -2.04 -18.55 18.82
N ARG A 332 -1.06 -19.34 19.27
CA ARG A 332 -0.65 -19.37 20.69
C ARG A 332 -0.20 -18.00 21.20
N ARG A 333 0.52 -17.24 20.36
CA ARG A 333 0.92 -15.85 20.67
C ARG A 333 -0.28 -14.93 20.86
N LYS A 334 -1.36 -15.10 20.08
CA LYS A 334 -2.62 -14.37 20.28
C LYS A 334 -3.24 -14.67 21.63
N VAL A 335 -3.23 -15.95 22.05
CA VAL A 335 -3.74 -16.35 23.37
C VAL A 335 -2.98 -15.65 24.49
N LEU A 336 -1.65 -15.57 24.41
CA LEU A 336 -0.83 -14.84 25.38
C LEU A 336 -1.19 -13.35 25.42
N ALA A 337 -1.37 -12.71 24.26
CA ALA A 337 -1.83 -11.32 24.20
C ALA A 337 -3.21 -11.14 24.86
N TYR A 338 -4.17 -12.02 24.58
CA TYR A 338 -5.49 -11.95 25.20
C TYR A 338 -5.47 -12.17 26.71
N TRP A 339 -4.66 -13.11 27.18
CA TRP A 339 -4.43 -13.34 28.59
C TRP A 339 -3.90 -12.06 29.26
N ALA A 340 -2.79 -11.51 28.76
CA ALA A 340 -2.18 -10.31 29.30
C ALA A 340 -3.18 -9.15 29.39
N VAL A 341 -3.88 -8.85 28.29
CA VAL A 341 -4.85 -7.76 28.22
C VAL A 341 -6.01 -7.96 29.19
N THR A 342 -6.51 -9.19 29.32
CA THR A 342 -7.64 -9.49 30.21
C THR A 342 -7.23 -9.38 31.68
N ALA A 343 -6.05 -9.91 32.03
CA ALA A 343 -5.51 -9.81 33.38
C ALA A 343 -5.31 -8.35 33.80
N LEU A 344 -4.72 -7.52 32.93
CA LEU A 344 -4.55 -6.08 33.17
C LEU A 344 -5.89 -5.36 33.32
N ARG A 345 -6.84 -5.61 32.41
CA ARG A 345 -8.19 -5.00 32.46
C ARG A 345 -8.92 -5.35 33.76
N LEU A 346 -8.76 -6.57 34.26
CA LEU A 346 -9.37 -7.04 35.50
C LEU A 346 -8.53 -6.74 36.75
N GLY A 347 -7.46 -5.96 36.61
CA GLY A 347 -6.63 -5.47 37.72
C GLY A 347 -5.65 -6.51 38.30
N ASN A 348 -5.53 -7.70 37.70
CA ASN A 348 -4.58 -8.71 38.17
C ASN A 348 -3.23 -8.59 37.43
N ARG A 349 -2.31 -7.79 38.00
CA ARG A 349 -0.99 -7.54 37.42
C ARG A 349 -0.07 -8.75 37.48
N GLU A 350 -0.16 -9.54 38.55
CA GLU A 350 0.66 -10.75 38.72
C GLU A 350 0.38 -11.76 37.61
N ALA A 351 -0.90 -12.02 37.33
CA ALA A 351 -1.33 -12.91 36.27
C ALA A 351 -0.97 -12.42 34.86
N ALA A 352 -0.79 -11.10 34.67
CA ALA A 352 -0.37 -10.52 33.39
C ALA A 352 1.15 -10.66 33.12
N ARG A 353 1.97 -10.84 34.17
CA ARG A 353 3.44 -10.78 34.07
C ARG A 353 4.01 -11.85 33.13
N TYR A 354 3.63 -13.10 33.35
CA TYR A 354 4.10 -14.22 32.53
C TYR A 354 3.76 -14.05 31.03
N PRO A 355 2.49 -13.86 30.62
CA PRO A 355 2.17 -13.74 29.20
C PRO A 355 2.82 -12.51 28.56
N LEU A 356 2.94 -11.39 29.26
CA LEU A 356 3.64 -10.22 28.75
C LEU A 356 5.13 -10.52 28.48
N GLN A 357 5.83 -11.18 29.42
CA GLN A 357 7.24 -11.55 29.24
C GLN A 357 7.47 -12.43 28.01
N GLN A 358 6.51 -13.30 27.69
CA GLN A 358 6.59 -14.17 26.53
C GLN A 358 6.45 -13.40 25.20
N ILE A 359 5.71 -12.29 25.17
CA ILE A 359 5.40 -11.56 23.92
C ILE A 359 6.13 -10.21 23.78
N ALA A 360 6.83 -9.74 24.81
CA ALA A 360 7.53 -8.45 24.84
C ALA A 360 8.63 -8.27 23.77
N ASN A 361 9.11 -9.36 23.18
CA ASN A 361 10.11 -9.33 22.11
C ASN A 361 9.59 -9.96 20.81
N ILE A 362 8.27 -10.05 20.65
CA ILE A 362 7.63 -10.74 19.52
C ILE A 362 6.77 -9.76 18.74
N TYR A 363 7.09 -9.59 17.46
CA TYR A 363 6.25 -8.86 16.51
C TYR A 363 4.83 -9.45 16.42
N PRO A 364 3.75 -8.65 16.46
CA PRO A 364 3.70 -7.18 16.56
C PRO A 364 3.42 -6.65 17.99
N PHE A 365 3.61 -7.47 19.02
CA PHE A 365 3.23 -7.17 20.40
C PHE A 365 4.32 -6.47 21.21
N GLU A 366 5.55 -6.46 20.70
CA GLU A 366 6.77 -6.07 21.41
C GLU A 366 6.63 -4.70 22.08
N GLN A 367 6.11 -3.71 21.36
CA GLN A 367 6.04 -2.34 21.86
C GLN A 367 5.06 -2.23 23.04
N TRP A 368 3.78 -2.57 22.81
CA TRP A 368 2.78 -2.38 23.87
C TRP A 368 2.97 -3.35 25.04
N ALA A 369 3.51 -4.55 24.80
CA ALA A 369 3.77 -5.50 25.87
C ALA A 369 4.97 -5.07 26.73
N ALA A 370 6.03 -4.53 26.12
CA ALA A 370 7.15 -3.94 26.86
C ALA A 370 6.71 -2.72 27.67
N ASP A 371 5.90 -1.84 27.08
CA ASP A 371 5.34 -0.68 27.77
C ASP A 371 4.47 -1.10 28.97
N ALA A 372 3.59 -2.10 28.78
CA ALA A 372 2.77 -2.65 29.86
C ALA A 372 3.61 -3.36 30.95
N LEU A 373 4.69 -4.04 30.60
CA LEU A 373 5.62 -4.61 31.58
C LEU A 373 6.34 -3.54 32.40
N ALA A 374 6.75 -2.43 31.77
CA ALA A 374 7.39 -1.33 32.46
C ALA A 374 6.42 -0.63 33.44
N GLU A 375 5.16 -0.46 33.04
CA GLU A 375 4.14 0.22 33.82
C GLU A 375 3.56 -0.66 34.95
N TYR A 376 3.33 -1.95 34.69
CA TYR A 376 2.59 -2.84 35.59
C TYR A 376 3.42 -4.00 36.16
N GLY A 377 4.63 -4.22 35.66
CA GLY A 377 5.50 -5.35 36.03
C GLY A 377 6.54 -5.07 37.12
N GLN A 378 6.57 -3.86 37.68
CA GLN A 378 7.38 -3.56 38.87
C GLN A 378 6.73 -4.16 40.12
N GLU A 379 7.56 -4.79 40.96
CA GLU A 379 7.14 -5.28 42.28
C GLU A 379 6.63 -4.11 43.10
N VAL A 380 5.39 -4.21 43.57
CA VAL A 380 4.96 -3.41 44.73
C VAL A 380 5.68 -4.07 45.91
N GLU A 381 6.72 -3.39 46.42
CA GLU A 381 7.43 -3.78 47.65
C GLU A 381 6.48 -4.04 48.83
#